data_AF-W8F754-F1
#
_entry.id   AF-W8F754-F1
#
_cell.length_a   1.000
_cell.length_b   1.000
_cell.length_c   1.000
_cell.angle_alpha   90.00
_cell.angle_beta   90.00
_cell.angle_gamma   90.00
#
_symmetry.space_group_name_H-M   'P 1'
#
loop_
_entity.id
_entity.type
_entity.pdbx_description
1 polymer ?
#
loop_
_entity_poly.entity_id
_entity_poly.type
_entity_poly.pdbx_seq_one_letter_code
_entity_poly.pdbx_strand_id
1 'polypeptide(L)'
;MSQINYPKFANECLQELIEKQDVFNVEYDIDGYENWFYNDATGLLTFSTGEEEVNFKYLRVGSLSKNSNTWKWSWDNDMISPDAKEKLNCVREFGEKYDFDKLTDGYFESSEEEAWELSAITAKLTDGIGVYRPVSEHLLVFIVVKEFVDTESAQLIKERYIECDVHDYRRIAFVCKHLNHTSKVGFEESFETHENMELEEEEDFQAWCDECEKVRQKEGGWNDKSMVFANIKLVCEQCYFEMKELNLGYK
;
A
#
# COMPACT_ATOMS: atom_id res chain seq x y z
N MET A 1 13.54 26.77 -21.75
CA MET A 1 13.51 25.93 -20.53
C MET A 1 14.95 25.73 -20.10
N SER A 2 15.32 26.00 -18.84
CA SER A 2 16.67 25.70 -18.37
C SER A 2 16.89 24.19 -18.48
N GLN A 3 17.85 23.78 -19.29
CA GLN A 3 18.16 22.37 -19.49
C GLN A 3 18.81 21.86 -18.19
N ILE A 4 18.03 21.16 -17.37
CA ILE A 4 18.53 20.50 -16.16
C ILE A 4 19.41 19.33 -16.63
N ASN A 5 20.60 19.21 -16.07
CA ASN A 5 21.52 18.11 -16.38
C ASN A 5 21.30 16.98 -15.37
N TYR A 6 21.00 15.77 -15.83
CA TYR A 6 20.67 14.63 -14.95
C TYR A 6 21.76 14.37 -13.90
N PRO A 7 23.06 14.16 -14.23
CA PRO A 7 24.09 13.91 -13.22
C PRO A 7 24.16 14.98 -12.14
N LYS A 8 24.06 16.26 -12.51
CA LYS A 8 24.06 17.36 -11.55
C LYS A 8 22.83 17.30 -10.64
N PHE A 9 21.65 17.08 -11.21
CA PHE A 9 20.40 16.99 -10.47
C PHE A 9 20.36 15.78 -9.52
N ALA A 10 20.78 14.61 -9.98
CA ALA A 10 20.87 13.39 -9.17
C ALA A 10 21.80 13.60 -7.97
N ASN A 11 22.98 14.20 -8.19
CA ASN A 11 23.90 14.52 -7.11
C ASN A 11 23.32 15.55 -6.11
N GLU A 12 22.61 16.58 -6.58
CA GLU A 12 21.89 17.52 -5.69
C GLU A 12 20.83 16.81 -4.85
N CYS A 13 20.09 15.86 -5.43
CA CYS A 13 19.12 15.04 -4.69
C CYS A 13 19.79 14.14 -3.65
N LEU A 14 20.94 13.55 -3.99
CA LEU A 14 21.71 12.72 -3.05
C LEU A 14 22.22 13.52 -1.85
N GLN A 15 22.74 14.73 -2.07
CA GLN A 15 23.19 15.59 -0.96
C GLN A 15 22.02 15.99 -0.05
N GLU A 16 20.88 16.35 -0.63
CA GLU A 16 19.66 16.62 0.16
C GLU A 16 19.19 15.38 0.92
N LEU A 17 19.26 14.19 0.30
CA LEU A 17 18.91 12.94 0.97
C LEU A 17 19.82 12.65 2.16
N ILE A 18 21.13 12.91 2.05
CA ILE A 18 22.06 12.72 3.18
C ILE A 18 21.63 13.58 4.38
N GLU A 19 21.32 14.86 4.15
CA GLU A 19 20.85 15.76 5.22
C GLU A 19 19.53 15.27 5.83
N LYS A 20 18.59 14.82 5.00
CA LYS A 20 17.32 14.23 5.45
C LYS A 20 17.52 12.95 6.25
N GLN A 21 18.42 12.08 5.79
CA GLN A 21 18.73 10.81 6.43
C GLN A 21 19.33 11.03 7.82
N ASP A 22 20.22 12.01 7.99
CA ASP A 22 20.79 12.35 9.30
C ASP A 22 19.69 12.79 10.29
N VAL A 23 18.76 13.64 9.85
CA VAL A 23 17.63 14.08 10.68
C VAL A 23 16.72 12.90 11.02
N PHE A 24 16.35 12.09 10.03
CA PHE A 24 15.50 10.91 10.20
C PHE A 24 16.10 9.90 11.18
N ASN A 25 17.41 9.64 11.09
CA ASN A 25 18.09 8.73 12.00
C ASN A 25 18.12 9.26 13.44
N VAL A 26 18.39 10.55 13.62
CA VAL A 26 18.44 11.16 14.96
C VAL A 26 17.06 11.26 15.61
N GLU A 27 16.03 11.59 14.84
CA GLU A 27 14.68 11.81 15.35
C GLU A 27 13.98 10.51 15.75
N TYR A 28 14.21 9.43 15.00
CA TYR A 28 13.49 8.16 15.18
C TYR A 28 14.35 6.98 15.62
N ASP A 29 15.66 7.16 15.81
CA ASP A 29 16.62 6.12 16.25
C ASP A 29 16.49 4.81 15.46
N ILE A 30 16.37 4.91 14.13
CA ILE A 30 16.03 3.75 13.27
C ILE A 30 17.07 2.61 13.36
N ASP A 31 18.32 2.95 13.68
CA ASP A 31 19.42 1.99 13.83
C ASP A 31 19.35 1.23 15.17
N GLY A 32 18.52 1.69 16.12
CA GLY A 32 18.28 1.07 17.41
C GLY A 32 17.32 -0.13 17.38
N TYR A 33 16.63 -0.35 16.26
CA TYR A 33 15.65 -1.43 16.14
C TYR A 33 16.24 -2.73 15.62
N GLU A 34 15.86 -3.85 16.23
CA GLU A 34 16.35 -5.19 15.86
C GLU A 34 15.66 -5.73 14.59
N ASN A 35 14.41 -5.34 14.37
CA ASN A 35 13.58 -5.87 13.30
C ASN A 35 12.96 -4.75 12.46
N TRP A 36 12.68 -5.07 11.21
CA TRP A 36 11.94 -4.24 10.28
C TRP A 36 10.95 -5.09 9.50
N PHE A 37 9.82 -4.49 9.13
CA PHE A 37 8.81 -5.11 8.29
C PHE A 37 8.10 -4.03 7.48
N TYR A 38 7.98 -4.23 6.16
CA TYR A 38 7.09 -3.42 5.34
C TYR A 38 5.92 -4.28 4.89
N ASN A 39 4.73 -3.71 4.84
CA ASN A 39 3.52 -4.41 4.43
C ASN A 39 2.85 -3.66 3.29
N ASP A 40 2.85 -4.26 2.10
CA ASP A 40 2.29 -3.65 0.88
C ASP A 40 0.77 -3.46 0.98
N ALA A 41 0.08 -4.24 1.81
CA ALA A 41 -1.35 -4.08 2.01
C ALA A 41 -1.66 -2.83 2.84
N THR A 42 -0.99 -2.63 3.98
CA THR A 42 -1.24 -1.48 4.90
C THR A 42 -0.49 -0.21 4.50
N GLY A 43 0.54 -0.34 3.67
CA GLY A 43 1.45 0.75 3.32
C GLY A 43 2.30 1.23 4.50
N LEU A 44 2.51 0.37 5.51
CA LEU A 44 3.32 0.67 6.69
C LEU A 44 4.70 0.02 6.59
N LEU A 45 5.73 0.81 6.89
CA LEU A 45 7.06 0.37 7.26
C LEU A 45 7.18 0.48 8.77
N THR A 46 7.42 -0.65 9.42
CA THR A 46 7.52 -0.79 10.88
C THR A 46 8.94 -1.17 11.25
N PHE A 47 9.50 -0.49 12.25
CA PHE A 47 10.71 -0.89 12.94
C PHE A 47 10.35 -1.28 14.37
N SER A 48 10.93 -2.35 14.91
CA SER A 48 10.53 -2.88 16.21
C SER A 48 11.61 -3.63 16.98
N THR A 49 11.58 -3.51 18.30
CA THR A 49 12.41 -4.27 19.27
C THR A 49 11.52 -4.68 20.44
N GLY A 50 11.28 -5.98 20.62
CA GLY A 50 10.36 -6.47 21.64
C GLY A 50 8.93 -5.96 21.40
N GLU A 51 8.41 -5.16 22.34
CA GLU A 51 7.08 -4.54 22.26
C GLU A 51 7.12 -3.09 21.75
N GLU A 52 8.32 -2.51 21.58
CA GLU A 52 8.48 -1.15 21.05
C GLU A 52 8.47 -1.19 19.52
N GLU A 53 7.65 -0.34 18.91
CA GLU A 53 7.62 -0.15 17.47
C GLU A 53 7.42 1.31 17.06
N VAL A 54 7.96 1.67 15.91
CA VAL A 54 7.67 2.92 15.19
C VAL A 54 7.21 2.59 13.78
N ASN A 55 6.25 3.36 13.28
CA ASN A 55 5.59 3.10 12.01
C ASN A 55 5.69 4.31 11.10
N PHE A 56 5.81 4.06 9.80
CA PHE A 56 5.89 5.09 8.78
C PHE A 56 5.07 4.71 7.56
N LYS A 57 4.47 5.70 6.88
CA LYS A 57 4.07 5.49 5.49
C LYS A 57 5.30 5.46 4.60
N TYR A 58 5.22 4.69 3.53
CA TYR A 58 6.34 4.52 2.62
C TYR A 58 5.91 4.44 1.15
N LEU A 59 6.87 4.67 0.26
CA LEU A 59 6.76 4.37 -1.17
C LEU A 59 7.86 3.40 -1.56
N ARG A 60 7.50 2.24 -2.12
CA ARG A 60 8.51 1.35 -2.71
C ARG A 60 8.93 1.93 -4.06
N VAL A 61 10.15 2.42 -4.16
CA VAL A 61 10.68 3.06 -5.38
C VAL A 61 10.86 2.04 -6.50
N GLY A 62 11.55 0.96 -6.18
CA GLY A 62 11.92 -0.08 -7.12
C GLY A 62 12.88 -1.07 -6.50
N SER A 63 13.46 -1.91 -7.34
CA SER A 63 14.39 -2.94 -6.92
C SER A 63 15.57 -3.10 -7.87
N LEU A 64 16.76 -3.33 -7.32
CA LEU A 64 17.97 -3.69 -8.04
C LEU A 64 18.27 -5.18 -7.86
N SER A 65 18.30 -5.92 -8.96
CA SER A 65 18.79 -7.30 -8.97
C SER A 65 20.31 -7.30 -9.03
N LYS A 66 20.98 -7.79 -7.99
CA LYS A 66 22.45 -7.98 -7.97
C LYS A 66 22.92 -9.14 -8.85
N ASN A 67 21.99 -10.02 -9.26
CA ASN A 67 22.31 -11.15 -10.13
C ASN A 67 22.41 -10.72 -11.61
N SER A 68 21.56 -9.79 -12.04
CA SER A 68 21.50 -9.30 -13.42
C SER A 68 22.01 -7.87 -13.59
N ASN A 69 22.29 -7.15 -12.49
CA ASN A 69 22.60 -5.72 -12.49
C ASN A 69 21.55 -4.89 -13.22
N THR A 70 20.29 -5.14 -12.89
CA THR A 70 19.14 -4.48 -13.52
C THR A 70 18.24 -3.87 -12.47
N TRP A 71 17.82 -2.65 -12.74
CA TRP A 71 16.79 -1.93 -11.99
C TRP A 71 15.41 -2.25 -12.56
N LYS A 72 14.42 -2.38 -11.68
CA LYS A 72 13.00 -2.38 -12.03
C LYS A 72 12.26 -1.37 -11.16
N TRP A 73 11.58 -0.42 -11.80
CA TRP A 73 10.69 0.51 -11.11
C TRP A 73 9.44 -0.19 -10.57
N SER A 74 8.96 0.24 -9.40
CA SER A 74 7.70 -0.27 -8.85
C SER A 74 6.49 0.07 -9.72
N TRP A 75 6.47 1.24 -10.36
CA TRP A 75 5.38 1.63 -11.26
C TRP A 75 5.28 0.71 -12.50
N ASP A 76 6.38 0.06 -12.90
CA ASP A 76 6.45 -0.91 -14.00
C ASP A 76 6.33 -2.38 -13.53
N ASN A 77 6.03 -2.60 -12.25
CA ASN A 77 5.95 -3.93 -11.67
C ASN A 77 4.50 -4.36 -11.45
N ASP A 78 4.02 -5.36 -12.20
CA ASP A 78 2.66 -5.89 -12.12
C ASP A 78 2.24 -6.41 -10.74
N MET A 79 3.21 -6.72 -9.87
CA MET A 79 2.94 -7.15 -8.50
C MET A 79 2.65 -5.98 -7.54
N ILE A 80 2.79 -4.73 -7.99
CA ILE A 80 2.53 -3.52 -7.19
C ILE A 80 1.10 -3.05 -7.46
N SER A 81 0.39 -2.67 -6.39
CA SER A 81 -1.00 -2.19 -6.49
C SER A 81 -1.11 -0.91 -7.34
N PRO A 82 -2.23 -0.70 -8.05
CA PRO A 82 -2.43 0.50 -8.87
C PRO A 82 -2.21 1.82 -8.11
N ASP A 83 -2.73 1.93 -6.88
CA ASP A 83 -2.52 3.09 -6.00
C ASP A 83 -1.04 3.36 -5.70
N ALA A 84 -0.26 2.32 -5.36
CA ALA A 84 1.16 2.48 -5.13
C ALA A 84 1.95 2.87 -6.39
N LYS A 85 1.51 2.40 -7.58
CA LYS A 85 2.08 2.85 -8.86
C LYS A 85 1.75 4.31 -9.14
N GLU A 86 0.51 4.74 -8.86
CA GLU A 86 0.05 6.11 -9.09
C GLU A 86 0.88 7.13 -8.29
N LYS A 87 1.21 6.80 -7.04
CA LYS A 87 2.07 7.64 -6.18
C LYS A 87 3.48 7.88 -6.75
N LEU A 88 3.95 7.06 -7.70
CA LEU A 88 5.22 7.22 -8.39
C LEU A 88 5.10 7.91 -9.76
N ASN A 89 3.89 8.20 -10.26
CA ASN A 89 3.71 8.85 -11.56
C ASN A 89 4.46 10.19 -11.65
N CYS A 90 4.55 10.94 -10.55
CA CYS A 90 5.30 12.19 -10.49
C CYS A 90 6.77 12.04 -10.94
N VAL A 91 7.41 10.90 -10.68
CA VAL A 91 8.78 10.60 -11.10
C VAL A 91 8.84 10.44 -12.62
N ARG A 92 7.89 9.70 -13.19
CA ARG A 92 7.80 9.48 -14.64
C ARG A 92 7.49 10.77 -15.39
N GLU A 93 6.52 11.55 -14.90
CA GLU A 93 6.17 12.86 -15.45
C GLU A 93 7.36 13.85 -15.40
N PHE A 94 8.13 13.81 -14.32
CA PHE A 94 9.36 14.60 -14.22
C PHE A 94 10.40 14.14 -15.26
N GLY A 95 10.56 12.82 -15.44
CA GLY A 95 11.39 12.23 -16.47
C GLY A 95 11.02 12.68 -17.88
N GLU A 96 9.75 12.58 -18.24
CA GLU A 96 9.21 13.01 -19.54
C GLU A 96 9.43 14.51 -19.79
N LYS A 97 9.24 15.33 -18.76
CA LYS A 97 9.40 16.79 -18.87
C LYS A 97 10.83 17.21 -19.15
N TYR A 98 11.82 16.48 -18.65
CA TYR A 98 13.25 16.83 -18.76
C TYR A 98 14.07 15.88 -19.63
N ASP A 99 13.42 14.91 -20.29
CA ASP A 99 14.04 13.94 -21.19
C ASP A 99 15.07 13.06 -20.45
N PHE A 100 14.67 12.50 -19.30
CA PHE A 100 15.49 11.62 -18.47
C PHE A 100 15.00 10.17 -18.58
N ASP A 101 15.55 9.43 -19.56
CA ASP A 101 15.20 8.02 -19.85
C ASP A 101 15.20 7.12 -18.60
N LYS A 102 16.15 7.32 -17.68
CA LYS A 102 16.25 6.55 -16.42
C LYS A 102 15.01 6.65 -15.52
N LEU A 103 14.20 7.70 -15.67
CA LEU A 103 12.97 7.92 -14.90
C LEU A 103 11.72 7.45 -15.66
N THR A 104 11.84 7.13 -16.95
CA THR A 104 10.73 6.74 -17.83
C THR A 104 10.82 5.30 -18.31
N ASP A 105 12.02 4.71 -18.34
CA ASP A 105 12.23 3.31 -18.67
C ASP A 105 12.02 2.45 -17.42
N GLY A 106 11.05 1.54 -17.46
CA GLY A 106 10.64 0.75 -16.30
C GLY A 106 11.66 -0.30 -15.84
N TYR A 107 12.51 -0.75 -16.77
CA TYR A 107 13.50 -1.80 -16.55
C TYR A 107 14.74 -1.58 -17.40
N PHE A 108 15.91 -1.50 -16.77
CA PHE A 108 17.18 -1.22 -17.45
C PHE A 108 18.40 -1.71 -16.64
N GLU A 109 19.57 -1.79 -17.29
CA GLU A 109 20.84 -2.08 -16.61
C GLU A 109 21.24 -0.94 -15.68
N SER A 110 21.59 -1.25 -14.44
CA SER A 110 21.85 -0.24 -13.40
C SER A 110 22.81 -0.76 -12.35
N SER A 111 23.41 0.19 -11.62
CA SER A 111 24.25 -0.03 -10.45
C SER A 111 23.53 0.31 -9.14
N GLU A 112 24.16 -0.03 -8.01
CA GLU A 112 23.69 0.37 -6.68
C GLU A 112 23.78 1.89 -6.46
N GLU A 113 24.82 2.53 -7.00
CA GLU A 113 24.98 3.98 -6.98
C GLU A 113 23.79 4.67 -7.68
N GLU A 114 23.44 4.21 -8.88
CA GLU A 114 22.27 4.71 -9.60
C GLU A 114 20.97 4.41 -8.86
N ALA A 115 20.81 3.24 -8.24
CA ALA A 115 19.62 2.94 -7.43
C ALA A 115 19.43 3.94 -6.26
N TRP A 116 20.52 4.39 -5.64
CA TRP A 116 20.48 5.46 -4.63
C TRP A 116 20.13 6.81 -5.25
N GLU A 117 20.65 7.16 -6.43
CA GLU A 117 20.26 8.37 -7.15
C GLU A 117 18.75 8.40 -7.43
N LEU A 118 18.21 7.30 -7.97
CA LEU A 118 16.78 7.16 -8.29
C LEU A 118 15.90 7.28 -7.04
N SER A 119 16.36 6.72 -5.92
CA SER A 119 15.69 6.80 -4.63
C SER A 119 15.73 8.22 -4.06
N ALA A 120 16.85 8.93 -4.20
CA ALA A 120 17.00 10.32 -3.77
C ALA A 120 16.14 11.27 -4.60
N ILE A 121 16.08 11.08 -5.93
CA ILE A 121 15.19 11.82 -6.81
C ILE A 121 13.73 11.58 -6.38
N THR A 122 13.35 10.32 -6.14
CA THR A 122 11.99 9.99 -5.67
C THR A 122 11.69 10.64 -4.33
N ALA A 123 12.62 10.60 -3.37
CA ALA A 123 12.48 11.26 -2.08
C ALA A 123 12.28 12.79 -2.23
N LYS A 124 13.02 13.44 -3.14
CA LYS A 124 12.85 14.87 -3.42
C LYS A 124 11.48 15.18 -4.04
N LEU A 125 11.06 14.40 -5.03
CA LEU A 125 9.82 14.66 -5.78
C LEU A 125 8.55 14.33 -4.99
N THR A 126 8.67 13.48 -3.98
CA THR A 126 7.53 13.04 -3.18
C THR A 126 7.54 13.61 -1.76
N ASP A 127 8.46 14.51 -1.41
CA ASP A 127 8.65 15.00 -0.03
C ASP A 127 8.91 13.86 0.97
N GLY A 128 9.78 12.91 0.60
CA GLY A 128 10.28 11.88 1.50
C GLY A 128 11.20 12.44 2.59
N ILE A 129 11.15 11.82 3.77
CA ILE A 129 11.96 12.18 4.95
C ILE A 129 13.23 11.33 5.08
N GLY A 130 13.33 10.23 4.35
CA GLY A 130 14.50 9.36 4.33
C GLY A 130 14.35 8.23 3.32
N VAL A 131 15.39 7.41 3.18
CA VAL A 131 15.34 6.19 2.36
C VAL A 131 15.76 5.01 3.21
N TYR A 132 14.96 3.95 3.17
CA TYR A 132 15.29 2.69 3.79
C TYR A 132 15.53 1.62 2.72
N ARG A 133 16.60 0.83 2.92
CA ARG A 133 16.90 -0.32 2.08
C ARG A 133 16.91 -1.57 2.95
N PRO A 134 15.82 -2.35 2.94
CA PRO A 134 15.74 -3.57 3.71
C PRO A 134 16.88 -4.54 3.37
N VAL A 135 17.36 -5.26 4.37
CA VAL A 135 18.47 -6.21 4.21
C VAL A 135 18.04 -7.38 3.35
N SER A 136 18.69 -7.57 2.20
CA SER A 136 18.45 -8.70 1.29
C SER A 136 19.72 -9.10 0.53
N GLU A 137 19.85 -10.39 0.19
CA GLU A 137 21.08 -10.90 -0.45
C GLU A 137 21.17 -10.58 -1.95
N HIS A 138 20.08 -10.74 -2.70
CA HIS A 138 20.11 -10.72 -4.18
C HIS A 138 19.24 -9.64 -4.83
N LEU A 139 18.14 -9.24 -4.20
CA LEU A 139 17.20 -8.26 -4.74
C LEU A 139 17.08 -7.10 -3.76
N LEU A 140 17.82 -6.02 -3.99
CA LEU A 140 17.80 -4.85 -3.14
C LEU A 140 16.54 -4.06 -3.42
N VAL A 141 15.68 -3.88 -2.42
CA VAL A 141 14.47 -3.07 -2.50
C VAL A 141 14.79 -1.69 -1.93
N PHE A 142 14.36 -0.63 -2.61
CA PHE A 142 14.56 0.73 -2.15
C PHE A 142 13.21 1.35 -1.81
N ILE A 143 13.12 1.92 -0.60
CA ILE A 143 11.89 2.47 -0.03
C ILE A 143 12.16 3.92 0.36
N VAL A 144 11.33 4.84 -0.12
CA VAL A 144 11.28 6.20 0.42
C VAL A 144 10.35 6.18 1.62
N VAL A 145 10.85 6.65 2.76
CA VAL A 145 10.06 6.86 3.97
C VAL A 145 9.38 8.22 3.86
N LYS A 146 8.07 8.28 4.14
CA LYS A 146 7.25 9.47 3.88
C LYS A 146 6.92 10.25 5.14
N GLU A 147 6.21 9.63 6.07
CA GLU A 147 5.69 10.30 7.26
C GLU A 147 5.64 9.31 8.42
N PHE A 148 5.87 9.84 9.63
CA PHE A 148 5.69 9.09 10.87
C PHE A 148 4.19 8.86 11.11
N VAL A 149 3.88 7.66 11.60
CA VAL A 149 2.54 7.25 11.99
C VAL A 149 2.61 6.89 13.47
N ASP A 150 1.89 7.64 14.30
CA ASP A 150 1.83 7.37 15.73
C ASP A 150 1.20 5.98 16.01
N THR A 151 1.44 5.46 17.21
CA THR A 151 1.04 4.09 17.57
C THR A 151 -0.47 3.87 17.47
N GLU A 152 -1.30 4.85 17.83
CA GLU A 152 -2.76 4.72 17.78
C GLU A 152 -3.23 4.65 16.32
N SER A 153 -2.76 5.59 15.49
CA SER A 153 -3.05 5.60 14.06
C SER A 153 -2.55 4.33 13.34
N ALA A 154 -1.36 3.85 13.68
CA ALA A 154 -0.79 2.64 13.10
C ALA A 154 -1.61 1.40 13.47
N GLN A 155 -2.07 1.32 14.71
CA GLN A 155 -2.93 0.24 15.18
C GLN A 155 -4.29 0.25 14.45
N LEU A 156 -4.92 1.41 14.31
CA LEU A 156 -6.17 1.56 13.55
C LEU A 156 -6.02 1.11 12.09
N ILE A 157 -4.89 1.43 11.45
CA ILE A 157 -4.60 0.95 10.09
C ILE A 157 -4.49 -0.58 10.07
N LYS A 158 -3.75 -1.19 11.00
CA LYS A 158 -3.55 -2.65 11.08
C LYS A 158 -4.86 -3.40 11.33
N GLU A 159 -5.77 -2.84 12.13
CA GLU A 159 -7.08 -3.42 12.45
C GLU A 159 -8.05 -3.45 11.26
N ARG A 160 -7.81 -2.62 10.23
CA ARG A 160 -8.58 -2.65 8.97
C ARG A 160 -8.17 -3.77 8.02
N TYR A 161 -7.27 -4.66 8.43
CA TYR A 161 -6.79 -5.78 7.62
C TYR A 161 -6.88 -7.09 8.40
N ILE A 162 -7.07 -8.20 7.68
CA ILE A 162 -7.16 -9.54 8.25
C ILE A 162 -6.33 -10.55 7.44
N GLU A 163 -5.74 -11.51 8.15
CA GLU A 163 -5.20 -12.74 7.58
C GLU A 163 -6.35 -13.69 7.24
N CYS A 164 -6.55 -13.93 5.95
CA CYS A 164 -7.56 -14.88 5.49
C CYS A 164 -6.97 -16.29 5.43
N ASP A 165 -7.77 -17.32 5.74
CA ASP A 165 -7.35 -18.72 5.62
C ASP A 165 -7.15 -19.18 4.16
N VAL A 166 -7.70 -18.44 3.20
CA VAL A 166 -7.76 -18.81 1.77
C VAL A 166 -7.02 -17.80 0.89
N HIS A 167 -7.04 -16.53 1.26
CA HIS A 167 -6.42 -15.43 0.52
C HIS A 167 -5.32 -14.77 1.34
N ASP A 168 -4.59 -13.84 0.72
CA ASP A 168 -3.54 -13.07 1.41
C ASP A 168 -4.10 -12.13 2.49
N TYR A 169 -3.19 -11.44 3.19
CA TYR A 169 -3.51 -10.34 4.10
C TYR A 169 -4.15 -9.17 3.32
N ARG A 170 -5.41 -8.85 3.63
CA ARG A 170 -6.23 -7.90 2.85
C ARG A 170 -7.13 -7.08 3.78
N ARG A 171 -7.74 -6.02 3.24
CA ARG A 171 -8.69 -5.19 3.98
C ARG A 171 -9.87 -6.03 4.50
N ILE A 172 -10.43 -5.65 5.62
CA ILE A 172 -11.62 -6.29 6.19
C ILE A 172 -12.88 -5.89 5.42
N ALA A 173 -13.88 -6.76 5.49
CA ALA A 173 -15.24 -6.51 5.06
C ALA A 173 -16.22 -7.16 6.04
N PHE A 174 -17.41 -6.59 6.19
CA PHE A 174 -18.47 -7.10 7.04
C PHE A 174 -19.60 -7.63 6.19
N VAL A 175 -19.91 -8.92 6.33
CA VAL A 175 -20.98 -9.56 5.57
C VAL A 175 -21.93 -10.32 6.47
N CYS A 176 -23.21 -10.42 6.09
CA CYS A 176 -24.12 -11.30 6.82
C CYS A 176 -23.67 -12.78 6.75
N LYS A 177 -24.03 -13.61 7.74
CA LYS A 177 -23.70 -15.04 7.75
C LYS A 177 -24.19 -15.81 6.52
N HIS A 178 -25.20 -15.28 5.81
CA HIS A 178 -25.85 -15.93 4.69
C HIS A 178 -25.08 -15.77 3.37
N LEU A 179 -24.26 -14.71 3.23
CA LEU A 179 -23.38 -14.57 2.08
C LEU A 179 -22.29 -15.65 2.11
N ASN A 180 -22.10 -16.30 0.96
CA ASN A 180 -21.31 -17.52 0.80
C ASN A 180 -20.76 -17.64 -0.63
N HIS A 181 -19.83 -18.58 -0.85
CA HIS A 181 -19.15 -18.79 -2.13
C HIS A 181 -19.81 -19.84 -3.05
N THR A 182 -20.99 -20.38 -2.70
CA THR A 182 -21.56 -21.55 -3.41
C THR A 182 -22.96 -21.36 -3.96
N SER A 183 -23.75 -20.44 -3.40
CA SER A 183 -25.15 -20.23 -3.76
C SER A 183 -25.47 -18.75 -3.87
N LYS A 184 -26.26 -18.41 -4.90
CA LYS A 184 -26.79 -17.05 -5.07
C LYS A 184 -27.90 -16.81 -4.05
N VAL A 185 -27.69 -15.84 -3.18
CA VAL A 185 -28.63 -15.41 -2.13
C VAL A 185 -29.00 -13.93 -2.26
N GLY A 186 -28.52 -13.28 -3.33
CA GLY A 186 -28.61 -11.83 -3.50
C GLY A 186 -27.45 -11.09 -2.85
N PHE A 187 -27.25 -9.84 -3.26
CA PHE A 187 -26.14 -9.02 -2.80
C PHE A 187 -26.54 -7.55 -2.78
N GLU A 188 -26.70 -7.04 -1.57
CA GLU A 188 -26.96 -5.65 -1.26
C GLU A 188 -25.70 -5.10 -0.58
N GLU A 189 -25.33 -3.87 -0.89
CA GLU A 189 -24.13 -3.22 -0.36
C GLU A 189 -24.44 -1.82 0.17
N SER A 190 -23.63 -1.33 1.12
CA SER A 190 -23.80 -0.01 1.73
C SER A 190 -23.61 1.13 0.73
N PHE A 191 -22.72 0.94 -0.24
CA PHE A 191 -22.43 1.83 -1.36
C PHE A 191 -21.87 0.99 -2.52
N GLU A 192 -21.81 1.56 -3.72
CA GLU A 192 -21.25 0.86 -4.88
C GLU A 192 -19.75 0.60 -4.68
N THR A 193 -19.35 -0.67 -4.63
CA THR A 193 -17.96 -1.06 -4.40
C THR A 193 -17.29 -1.68 -5.62
N HIS A 194 -15.97 -1.48 -5.76
CA HIS A 194 -15.15 -2.20 -6.74
C HIS A 194 -13.76 -2.50 -6.18
N GLU A 195 -13.09 -3.52 -6.74
CA GLU A 195 -11.75 -3.90 -6.30
C GLU A 195 -10.77 -2.72 -6.39
N ASN A 196 -9.86 -2.64 -5.41
CA ASN A 196 -8.83 -1.60 -5.31
C ASN A 196 -9.36 -0.16 -5.19
N MET A 197 -10.65 0.06 -4.89
CA MET A 197 -11.16 1.40 -4.59
C MET A 197 -10.52 1.96 -3.32
N GLU A 198 -10.32 3.26 -3.28
CA GLU A 198 -10.02 3.97 -2.04
C GLU A 198 -11.26 4.00 -1.15
N LEU A 199 -11.05 3.91 0.16
CA LEU A 199 -12.10 4.01 1.17
C LEU A 199 -11.81 5.21 2.04
N GLU A 200 -12.85 5.96 2.39
CA GLU A 200 -12.73 6.99 3.43
C GLU A 200 -12.46 6.34 4.80
N GLU A 201 -12.05 7.17 5.78
CA GLU A 201 -11.69 6.67 7.12
C GLU A 201 -12.84 5.92 7.82
N GLU A 202 -14.08 6.35 7.58
CA GLU A 202 -15.30 5.79 8.18
C GLU A 202 -15.96 4.70 7.31
N GLU A 203 -15.41 4.40 6.14
CA GLU A 203 -16.00 3.44 5.20
C GLU A 203 -15.38 2.05 5.37
N ASP A 204 -16.25 1.05 5.49
CA ASP A 204 -15.88 -0.36 5.39
C ASP A 204 -16.72 -1.01 4.30
N PHE A 205 -16.16 -2.05 3.67
CA PHE A 205 -16.93 -2.91 2.78
C PHE A 205 -18.02 -3.62 3.59
N GLN A 206 -19.29 -3.34 3.28
CA GLN A 206 -20.42 -3.95 3.98
C GLN A 206 -21.44 -4.48 2.98
N ALA A 207 -21.77 -5.76 3.10
CA ALA A 207 -22.78 -6.38 2.25
C ALA A 207 -23.67 -7.39 2.97
N TRP A 208 -24.87 -7.60 2.44
CA TRP A 208 -25.83 -8.55 2.97
C TRP A 208 -26.67 -9.17 1.85
N CYS A 209 -27.37 -10.26 2.16
CA CYS A 209 -28.23 -10.93 1.17
C CYS A 209 -29.64 -10.32 1.11
N ASP A 210 -30.43 -10.68 0.10
CA ASP A 210 -31.78 -10.14 -0.11
C ASP A 210 -32.71 -10.39 1.10
N GLU A 211 -32.57 -11.53 1.78
CA GLU A 211 -33.36 -11.84 2.98
C GLU A 211 -32.98 -10.93 4.16
N CYS A 212 -31.70 -10.61 4.32
CA CYS A 212 -31.26 -9.63 5.31
C CYS A 212 -31.80 -8.24 5.00
N GLU A 213 -31.89 -7.86 3.72
CA GLU A 213 -32.47 -6.57 3.33
C GLU A 213 -33.96 -6.49 3.65
N LYS A 214 -34.72 -7.55 3.37
CA LYS A 214 -36.14 -7.62 3.75
C LYS A 214 -36.33 -7.47 5.26
N VAL A 215 -35.47 -8.10 6.07
CA VAL A 215 -35.51 -7.97 7.52
C VAL A 215 -35.13 -6.56 7.96
N ARG A 216 -34.08 -5.97 7.39
CA ARG A 216 -33.64 -4.59 7.68
C ARG A 216 -34.75 -3.58 7.39
N GLN A 217 -35.38 -3.67 6.22
CA GLN A 217 -36.50 -2.78 5.84
C GLN A 217 -37.69 -2.95 6.79
N LYS A 218 -38.04 -4.19 7.13
CA LYS A 218 -39.16 -4.49 8.04
C LYS A 218 -38.93 -3.94 9.45
N GLU A 219 -37.70 -4.03 9.96
CA GLU A 219 -37.36 -3.55 11.30
C GLU A 219 -36.95 -2.06 11.32
N GLY A 220 -37.02 -1.36 10.17
CA GLY A 220 -36.76 0.08 10.08
C GLY A 220 -35.28 0.46 10.09
N GLY A 221 -34.39 -0.46 9.70
CA GLY A 221 -32.94 -0.25 9.66
C GLY A 221 -32.17 -1.34 10.40
N TRP A 222 -30.87 -1.12 10.58
CA TRP A 222 -30.01 -1.99 11.39
C TRP A 222 -30.25 -1.74 12.88
N ASN A 223 -30.75 -2.75 13.58
CA ASN A 223 -30.95 -2.78 15.04
C ASN A 223 -30.73 -4.19 15.60
N ASP A 224 -30.87 -4.37 16.91
CA ASP A 224 -30.63 -5.65 17.59
C ASP A 224 -31.31 -6.85 16.92
N LYS A 225 -32.55 -6.70 16.43
CA LYS A 225 -33.27 -7.82 15.80
C LYS A 225 -32.73 -8.18 14.42
N SER A 226 -32.51 -7.17 13.57
CA SER A 226 -31.96 -7.40 12.23
C SER A 226 -30.51 -7.89 12.31
N MET A 227 -29.74 -7.39 13.29
CA MET A 227 -28.36 -7.80 13.55
C MET A 227 -28.28 -9.25 14.04
N VAL A 228 -29.21 -9.69 14.90
CA VAL A 228 -29.31 -11.11 15.30
C VAL A 228 -29.61 -12.01 14.10
N PHE A 229 -30.48 -11.58 13.18
CA PHE A 229 -30.78 -12.35 11.97
C PHE A 229 -29.58 -12.41 11.03
N ALA A 230 -29.01 -11.24 10.70
CA ALA A 230 -27.89 -11.12 9.77
C ALA A 230 -26.61 -11.77 10.31
N ASN A 231 -26.41 -11.72 11.63
CA ASN A 231 -25.25 -12.27 12.34
C ASN A 231 -23.95 -12.00 11.57
N ILE A 232 -23.61 -10.70 11.50
CA ILE A 232 -22.51 -10.20 10.69
C ILE A 232 -21.21 -10.93 11.06
N LYS A 233 -20.48 -11.35 10.03
CA LYS A 233 -19.15 -11.94 10.11
C LYS A 233 -18.16 -11.01 9.41
N LEU A 234 -16.93 -11.04 9.89
CA LEU A 234 -15.79 -10.37 9.26
C LEU A 234 -15.16 -11.33 8.24
N VAL A 235 -14.88 -10.82 7.04
CA VAL A 235 -14.20 -11.52 5.95
C VAL A 235 -13.15 -10.60 5.33
N CYS A 236 -12.27 -11.13 4.47
CA CYS A 236 -11.35 -10.30 3.71
C CYS A 236 -12.01 -9.69 2.47
N GLU A 237 -11.42 -8.62 1.94
CA GLU A 237 -11.86 -7.92 0.72
C GLU A 237 -12.03 -8.88 -0.47
N GLN A 238 -11.11 -9.83 -0.65
CA GLN A 238 -11.22 -10.79 -1.76
C GLN A 238 -12.45 -11.70 -1.59
N CYS A 239 -12.70 -12.20 -0.38
CA CYS A 239 -13.92 -12.97 -0.12
C CYS A 239 -15.18 -12.16 -0.39
N TYR A 240 -15.19 -10.87 -0.04
CA TYR A 240 -16.30 -9.97 -0.33
C TYR A 240 -16.57 -9.88 -1.84
N PHE A 241 -15.54 -9.62 -2.65
CA PHE A 241 -15.70 -9.49 -4.10
C PHE A 241 -16.03 -10.81 -4.81
N GLU A 242 -15.52 -11.94 -4.33
CA GLU A 242 -15.94 -13.26 -4.83
C GLU A 242 -17.43 -13.53 -4.57
N MET A 243 -17.94 -13.14 -3.39
CA MET A 243 -19.38 -13.23 -3.09
C MET A 243 -20.19 -12.27 -3.97
N LYS A 244 -19.68 -11.07 -4.24
CA LYS A 244 -20.29 -10.10 -5.15
C LYS A 244 -20.37 -10.65 -6.58
N GLU A 245 -19.26 -11.18 -7.12
CA GLU A 245 -19.19 -11.80 -8.44
C GLU A 245 -20.18 -12.97 -8.57
N LEU A 246 -20.22 -13.87 -7.57
CA LEU A 246 -21.16 -14.99 -7.56
C LEU A 246 -22.62 -14.53 -7.72
N ASN A 247 -23.01 -13.48 -6.99
CA ASN A 247 -24.40 -13.01 -6.96
C ASN A 247 -24.75 -12.17 -8.19
N LEU A 248 -23.91 -11.18 -8.55
CA LEU A 248 -24.20 -10.19 -9.58
C LEU A 248 -23.70 -10.59 -10.98
N GLY A 249 -22.71 -11.47 -11.08
CA GLY A 249 -22.24 -12.03 -12.35
C GLY A 249 -21.35 -11.11 -13.19
N TYR A 250 -20.60 -10.19 -12.58
CA TYR A 250 -19.70 -9.27 -13.27
C TYR A 250 -18.23 -9.71 -13.17
N LYS A 251 -17.55 -9.76 -14.32
CA LYS A 251 -16.09 -9.65 -14.46
C LYS A 251 -15.76 -8.28 -15.04
#